data_AF-A0AAV7K284-F1
#
_entry.id   AF-A0AAV7K284-F1
#
_cell.length_a   1.000
_cell.length_b   1.000
_cell.length_c   1.000
_cell.angle_alpha   90.00
_cell.angle_beta   90.00
_cell.angle_gamma   90.00
#
_symmetry.space_group_name_H-M   'P 1'
#
loop_
_entity.id
_entity.type
_entity.pdbx_description
1 polymer ?
#
loop_
_entity_poly.entity_id
_entity_poly.type
_entity_poly.pdbx_seq_one_letter_code
_entity_poly.pdbx_strand_id
1 'polypeptide(L)'
;MYVSISAEEMGRNFEVDGKQVVDAHCDDKMFTTYYFKTKLKQERYNDEYRLKAIILGVTTTNTVIQDCKILLKKIQSFCVGL
;
A
#
# COMPACT_ATOMS: atom_id res chain seq x y z
N MET A 1 -2.21 -4.85 1.01
CA MET A 1 -3.57 -4.39 0.71
C MET A 1 -4.16 -3.82 1.98
N TYR A 2 -4.62 -2.56 1.98
CA TYR A 2 -5.30 -1.94 3.12
C TYR A 2 -6.79 -1.94 2.81
N VAL A 3 -7.55 -2.76 3.53
CA VAL A 3 -9.00 -2.82 3.42
C VAL A 3 -9.54 -2.10 4.64
N SER A 4 -10.27 -1.00 4.46
CA SER A 4 -10.72 -0.09 5.53
C SER A 4 -11.83 -0.70 6.42
N ILE A 5 -11.75 -2.00 6.72
CA ILE A 5 -12.64 -2.76 7.59
C ILE A 5 -11.80 -3.48 8.63
N SER A 6 -12.36 -3.72 9.80
CA SER A 6 -11.64 -4.48 10.84
C SER A 6 -11.50 -5.95 10.45
N ALA A 7 -10.50 -6.64 10.99
CA ALA A 7 -10.32 -8.08 10.76
C ALA A 7 -11.53 -8.89 11.29
N GLU A 8 -12.14 -8.45 12.39
CA GLU A 8 -13.34 -9.06 12.97
C GLU A 8 -14.54 -8.94 12.03
N GLU A 9 -14.77 -7.76 11.47
CA GLU A 9 -15.83 -7.52 10.48
C GLU A 9 -15.59 -8.31 9.19
N MET A 10 -14.35 -8.36 8.71
CA MET A 10 -13.99 -9.16 7.53
C MET A 10 -14.24 -10.66 7.77
N GLY A 11 -13.94 -11.15 8.97
CA GLY A 11 -14.24 -12.53 9.38
C GLY A 11 -15.75 -12.81 9.42
N ARG A 12 -16.55 -11.91 10.01
CA ARG A 12 -18.01 -12.05 10.02
C ARG A 12 -18.61 -12.05 8.62
N ASN A 13 -18.17 -11.13 7.75
CA ASN A 13 -18.63 -11.09 6.36
C ASN A 13 -18.29 -12.38 5.61
N PHE A 14 -17.13 -12.99 5.90
CA PHE A 14 -16.77 -14.28 5.34
C PHE A 14 -17.69 -15.41 5.82
N GLU A 15 -18.00 -15.45 7.12
CA GLU A 15 -18.82 -16.50 7.73
C GLU A 15 -20.30 -16.41 7.31
N VAL A 16 -20.84 -15.20 7.20
CA VAL A 16 -22.26 -14.95 6.93
C VAL A 16 -22.54 -14.91 5.42
N ASP A 17 -21.76 -14.11 4.68
CA ASP A 17 -22.04 -13.80 3.27
C ASP A 17 -21.12 -14.55 2.30
N GLY A 18 -20.14 -15.27 2.83
CA GLY A 18 -19.20 -16.06 2.06
C GLY A 18 -18.06 -15.25 1.43
N LYS A 19 -17.15 -15.99 0.79
CA LYS A 19 -15.91 -15.46 0.21
C LYS A 19 -16.12 -14.32 -0.79
N GLN A 20 -17.21 -14.34 -1.55
CA GLN A 20 -17.44 -13.38 -2.65
C GLN A 20 -17.56 -11.93 -2.15
N VAL A 21 -18.19 -11.71 -1.00
CA VAL A 21 -18.34 -10.35 -0.44
C VAL A 21 -17.00 -9.80 0.03
N VAL A 22 -16.15 -10.67 0.59
CA VAL A 22 -14.79 -10.34 1.01
C VAL A 22 -13.90 -10.03 -0.18
N ASP A 23 -13.98 -10.84 -1.24
CA ASP A 23 -13.26 -10.61 -2.50
C ASP A 23 -13.65 -9.25 -3.09
N ALA A 24 -14.95 -8.92 -3.14
CA ALA A 24 -15.42 -7.62 -3.64
C ALA A 24 -14.85 -6.43 -2.84
N HIS A 25 -14.73 -6.54 -1.52
CA HIS A 25 -14.09 -5.51 -0.68
C HIS A 25 -12.60 -5.38 -0.96
N CYS A 26 -11.92 -6.48 -1.27
CA CYS A 26 -10.51 -6.48 -1.63
C CYS A 26 -10.31 -5.83 -3.00
N ASP A 27 -11.14 -6.19 -3.97
CA ASP A 27 -11.09 -5.69 -5.34
C ASP A 27 -11.33 -4.18 -5.42
N ASP A 28 -12.26 -3.63 -4.62
CA ASP A 28 -12.48 -2.16 -4.53
C ASP A 28 -11.23 -1.41 -4.05
N LYS A 29 -10.40 -2.05 -3.21
CA LYS A 29 -9.16 -1.44 -2.69
C LYS A 29 -7.93 -1.80 -3.50
N MET A 30 -8.05 -2.76 -4.43
CA MET A 30 -7.00 -3.00 -5.41
C MET A 30 -6.82 -1.77 -6.30
N PHE A 31 -5.59 -1.52 -6.76
CA PHE A 31 -5.22 -0.39 -7.61
C PHE A 31 -5.38 1.02 -7.01
N THR A 32 -5.67 1.14 -5.71
CA THR A 32 -5.60 2.42 -5.02
C THR A 32 -4.15 2.76 -4.63
N THR A 33 -3.74 4.02 -4.85
CA THR A 33 -2.39 4.50 -4.50
C THR A 33 -2.33 4.89 -3.02
N TYR A 34 -1.28 4.42 -2.34
CA TYR A 34 -1.02 4.73 -0.94
C TYR A 34 0.45 5.07 -0.70
N TYR A 35 0.69 5.92 0.29
CA TYR A 35 2.02 6.12 0.85
C TYR A 35 2.26 5.16 2.00
N PHE A 36 3.25 4.29 1.89
CA PHE A 36 3.62 3.35 2.94
C PHE A 36 4.93 3.77 3.61
N LYS A 37 4.90 3.92 4.94
CA LYS A 37 6.14 3.92 5.74
C LYS A 37 6.58 2.47 5.90
N THR A 38 7.72 2.10 5.35
CA THR A 38 8.19 0.71 5.36
C THR A 38 9.52 0.53 6.08
N LYS A 39 9.73 -0.65 6.65
CA LYS A 39 11.02 -1.14 7.14
C LYS A 39 11.41 -2.37 6.35
N LEU A 40 12.63 -2.38 5.81
CA LEU A 40 13.20 -3.55 5.15
C LEU A 40 13.95 -4.41 6.17
N LYS A 41 13.79 -5.73 6.06
CA LYS A 41 14.49 -6.70 6.89
C LYS A 41 14.87 -7.90 6.02
N GLN A 42 16.12 -8.34 6.10
CA GLN A 42 16.55 -9.62 5.54
C GLN A 42 16.21 -10.73 6.53
N GLU A 43 15.53 -11.77 6.07
CA GLU A 43 15.19 -12.95 6.87
C GLU A 43 15.72 -14.19 6.16
N ARG A 44 16.17 -15.17 6.94
CA ARG A 44 16.60 -16.47 6.43
C ARG A 44 15.47 -17.46 6.65
N TYR A 45 15.03 -18.11 5.57
CA TYR A 45 14.06 -19.19 5.60
C TYR A 45 14.76 -20.45 5.07
N ASN A 46 14.98 -21.43 5.95
CA ASN A 46 15.84 -22.59 5.68
C ASN A 46 17.23 -22.13 5.20
N ASP A 47 17.60 -22.42 3.96
CA ASP A 47 18.89 -22.06 3.37
C ASP A 47 18.84 -20.87 2.41
N GLU A 48 17.69 -20.18 2.34
CA GLU A 48 17.51 -19.01 1.48
C GLU A 48 17.42 -17.72 2.29
N TYR A 49 18.13 -16.69 1.82
CA TYR A 49 17.93 -15.33 2.29
C TYR A 49 16.87 -14.63 1.45
N ARG A 50 15.91 -13.98 2.12
CA ARG A 50 14.83 -13.22 1.48
C ARG A 50 14.74 -11.82 2.08
N LEU A 51 14.49 -10.83 1.24
CA LEU A 51 14.21 -9.47 1.69
C LEU A 51 12.71 -9.32 1.92
N LYS A 52 12.33 -8.85 3.10
CA LYS A 52 10.95 -8.58 3.49
C LYS A 52 10.74 -7.08 3.73
N ALA A 53 9.67 -6.54 3.15
CA ALA A 53 9.20 -5.19 3.46
C ALA A 53 8.04 -5.27 4.47
N ILE A 54 8.17 -4.55 5.59
CA ILE A 54 7.15 -4.45 6.64
C ILE A 54 6.53 -3.07 6.56
N ILE A 55 5.21 -3.00 6.40
CA ILE A 55 4.46 -1.73 6.42
C ILE A 55 4.23 -1.33 7.88
N LEU A 56 4.72 -0.16 8.27
CA LEU A 56 4.59 0.42 9.62
C LEU A 56 3.48 1.48 9.70
N GLY A 57 3.08 2.04 8.56
CA GLY A 57 2.04 3.05 8.47
C GLY A 57 1.60 3.25 7.02
N VAL A 58 0.35 3.69 6.86
CA VAL A 58 -0.28 3.98 5.57
C VAL A 58 -0.94 5.35 5.60
N THR A 59 -0.75 6.12 4.54
CA THR A 59 -1.44 7.40 4.34
C THR A 59 -2.11 7.39 2.98
N THR A 60 -3.38 7.80 2.91
CA THR A 60 -4.12 7.94 1.65
C THR A 60 -3.70 9.22 0.93
N THR A 61 -3.71 9.18 -0.41
CA THR A 61 -3.36 10.32 -1.26
C THR A 61 -4.43 11.40 -1.18
N ASN A 62 -4.39 12.23 -0.14
CA ASN A 62 -5.19 13.47 -0.08
C ASN A 62 -4.41 14.68 -0.62
N THR A 63 -3.27 14.44 -1.28
CA THR A 63 -2.30 15.48 -1.63
C THR A 63 -1.76 15.33 -3.04
N VAL A 64 -2.60 15.00 -4.03
CA VAL A 64 -2.26 15.04 -5.47
C VAL A 64 -1.52 16.34 -5.82
N ILE A 65 -1.94 17.46 -5.22
CA ILE A 65 -1.30 18.78 -5.40
C ILE A 65 0.14 18.81 -4.86
N GLN A 66 0.43 18.21 -3.70
CA GLN A 66 1.79 18.18 -3.16
C GLN A 66 2.69 17.27 -4.01
N ASP A 67 2.15 16.16 -4.48
CA ASP A 67 2.89 15.20 -5.32
C ASP A 67 3.23 15.82 -6.68
N CYS A 68 2.28 16.53 -7.31
CA CYS A 68 2.54 17.31 -8.52
C CYS A 68 3.61 18.38 -8.29
N LYS A 69 3.59 19.06 -7.14
CA LYS A 69 4.64 20.04 -6.78
C LYS A 69 6.01 19.40 -6.64
N ILE A 70 6.11 18.23 -6.01
CA ILE A 70 7.37 17.48 -5.89
C ILE A 70 7.86 17.04 -7.27
N LEU A 71 6.96 16.54 -8.11
CA LEU A 71 7.29 16.09 -9.46
C LEU A 71 7.80 17.25 -10.33
N LEU A 72 7.10 18.39 -10.33
CA LEU A 72 7.51 19.59 -11.05
C LEU A 72 8.89 20.07 -10.61
N LYS A 73 9.19 20.07 -9.32
CA LYS A 73 10.53 20.42 -8.81
C LYS A 73 11.62 19.48 -9.34
N LYS A 74 11.35 18.17 -9.40
CA LYS A 74 12.30 17.19 -9.95
C LYS A 74 12.55 17.40 -11.44
N ILE A 75 11.49 17.66 -12.21
CA ILE A 75 11.60 17.95 -13.65
C ILE A 75 12.41 19.24 -13.87
N GLN A 76 12.09 20.32 -13.15
CA GLN A 76 12.82 21.58 -13.24
C GLN A 76 14.31 21.39 -12.91
N SER A 77 14.64 20.65 -11.85
CA SER A 77 16.02 20.36 -11.48
C SER A 77 16.78 19.59 -12.57
N PHE A 78 16.12 18.67 -13.27
CA PHE A 78 16.73 17.93 -14.38
C PHE A 78 17.01 18.87 -15.57
N CYS A 79 16.03 19.69 -15.96
CA CYS A 79 16.18 20.58 -17.11
C CYS A 79 17.21 21.72 -16.91
N VAL A 80 17.53 22.10 -15.67
CA VAL A 80 18.56 23.12 -15.35
C VAL A 80 19.97 22.54 -15.25
N GLY A 81 20.11 21.22 -15.04
CA GLY A 81 21.40 20.52 -15.00
C GLY A 81 21.91 20.07 -16.37
N LEU A 82 21.11 20.24 -17.43
CA LEU A 82 21.47 20.09 -18.83
C LEU A 82 22.08 21.39 -19.36
#